data_AF-A0A946KYV2-F1
#
_entry.id   AF-A0A946KYV2-F1
#
_cell.length_a   1.000
_cell.length_b   1.000
_cell.length_c   1.000
_cell.angle_alpha   90.00
_cell.angle_beta   90.00
_cell.angle_gamma   90.00
#
_symmetry.space_group_name_H-M   'P 1'
#
loop_
_entity.id
_entity.type
_entity.pdbx_description
1 polymer ?
#
loop_
_entity_poly.entity_id
_entity_poly.type
_entity_poly.pdbx_seq_one_letter_code
_entity_poly.pdbx_strand_id
1 'polypeptide(L)'
;DYVNNGGGGVNSSAVDGFYFMVMAPQDNEIGNWYKTMTYHEVFHIYQMSNIFTTEPDAVDEYMGKRSGDNGEDVAWWSEGNADFFSALYTYDLEGFKNEMRWALEGGPWPVDRKTQFFQDGIKLYNISWSSGQGVDLGYRIGNWFTAYLVHNHGEESVYALWNTVNQKGFDQTFIDVYGKDHRTYINEFETWLQQPNDELIKILDDIYNSKVKSQTN
;
A
#
# COMPACT_ATOMS: atom_id res chain seq x y z
N ASP A 1 -21.55 12.01 2.93
CA ASP A 1 -20.51 12.28 3.94
C ASP A 1 -19.07 11.95 3.54
N TYR A 2 -18.80 11.17 2.48
CA TYR A 2 -17.44 10.87 1.99
C TYR A 2 -16.56 12.12 1.74
N VAL A 3 -17.13 13.10 1.04
CA VAL A 3 -16.49 14.38 0.69
C VAL A 3 -16.35 15.31 1.91
N ASN A 4 -17.15 15.16 2.96
CA ASN A 4 -17.07 16.06 4.12
C ASN A 4 -16.09 15.58 5.19
N ASN A 5 -15.60 14.33 5.09
CA ASN A 5 -14.74 13.70 6.10
C ASN A 5 -13.27 13.56 5.66
N GLY A 6 -12.83 14.34 4.67
CA GLY A 6 -11.45 14.26 4.17
C GLY A 6 -11.15 13.03 3.30
N GLY A 7 -12.18 12.36 2.76
CA GLY A 7 -12.01 11.20 1.88
C GLY A 7 -11.44 11.57 0.50
N GLY A 8 -10.62 10.68 -0.05
CA GLY A 8 -10.15 10.69 -1.44
C GLY A 8 -10.66 9.46 -2.16
N GLY A 9 -10.85 9.52 -3.47
CA GLY A 9 -11.20 8.33 -4.26
C GLY A 9 -10.94 8.51 -5.75
N VAL A 10 -10.60 7.41 -6.41
CA VAL A 10 -10.37 7.36 -7.86
C VAL A 10 -11.42 6.52 -8.56
N ASN A 11 -11.80 6.97 -9.75
CA ASN A 11 -12.42 6.15 -10.78
C ASN A 11 -11.61 6.32 -12.07
N SER A 12 -11.08 5.24 -12.63
CA SER A 12 -10.30 5.33 -13.86
C SER A 12 -10.39 4.08 -14.71
N SER A 13 -10.17 4.26 -16.01
CA SER A 13 -10.11 3.21 -17.01
C SER A 13 -9.01 3.57 -18.02
N ALA A 14 -7.94 2.77 -18.06
CA ALA A 14 -6.90 2.94 -19.07
C ALA A 14 -7.42 2.65 -20.48
N VAL A 15 -8.42 1.75 -20.58
CA VAL A 15 -9.06 1.36 -21.84
C VAL A 15 -9.93 2.50 -22.39
N ASP A 16 -10.71 3.14 -21.53
CA ASP A 16 -11.60 4.25 -21.93
C ASP A 16 -10.89 5.62 -21.94
N GLY A 17 -9.62 5.66 -21.49
CA GLY A 17 -8.76 6.83 -21.56
C GLY A 17 -9.11 7.94 -20.58
N PHE A 18 -9.73 7.63 -19.43
CA PHE A 18 -10.03 8.62 -18.40
C PHE A 18 -9.46 8.23 -17.03
N TYR A 19 -8.99 9.24 -16.31
CA TYR A 19 -8.57 9.16 -14.92
C TYR A 19 -9.27 10.27 -14.15
N PHE A 20 -10.13 9.90 -13.21
CA PHE A 20 -10.91 10.83 -12.42
C PHE A 20 -10.58 10.68 -10.94
N MET A 21 -10.20 11.80 -10.33
CA MET A 21 -9.82 11.90 -8.93
C MET A 21 -10.78 12.86 -8.22
N VAL A 22 -11.31 12.44 -7.08
CA VAL A 22 -12.07 13.30 -6.18
C VAL A 22 -11.36 13.40 -4.85
N MET A 23 -11.18 14.63 -4.38
CA MET A 23 -10.50 14.96 -3.14
C MET A 23 -11.28 16.04 -2.42
N ALA A 24 -11.33 15.97 -1.10
CA ALA A 24 -11.98 17.00 -0.30
C ALA A 24 -11.17 17.34 0.95
N PRO A 25 -11.03 18.63 1.30
CA PRO A 25 -10.41 19.05 2.53
C PRO A 25 -11.32 18.70 3.73
N GLN A 26 -10.76 18.07 4.77
CA GLN A 26 -11.36 17.97 6.09
C GLN A 26 -11.35 19.37 6.69
N ASP A 27 -12.52 19.83 7.17
CA ASP A 27 -12.70 21.13 7.83
C ASP A 27 -12.22 22.37 7.03
N ASN A 28 -12.15 22.28 5.70
CA ASN A 28 -11.59 23.32 4.80
C ASN A 28 -10.10 23.64 5.03
N GLU A 29 -9.34 22.82 5.74
CA GLU A 29 -7.90 23.01 5.92
C GLU A 29 -7.09 22.23 4.87
N ILE A 30 -6.11 22.87 4.25
CA ILE A 30 -5.17 22.22 3.32
C ILE A 30 -3.83 22.03 4.05
N GLY A 31 -3.65 20.84 4.64
CA GLY A 31 -2.44 20.44 5.35
C GLY A 31 -1.66 19.32 4.65
N ASN A 32 -0.60 18.81 5.29
CA ASN A 32 0.14 17.65 4.79
C ASN A 32 -0.76 16.45 4.58
N TRP A 33 -1.76 16.24 5.44
CA TRP A 33 -2.76 15.18 5.31
C TRP A 33 -3.48 15.22 3.94
N TYR A 34 -3.82 16.41 3.42
CA TYR A 34 -4.47 16.57 2.10
C TYR A 34 -3.49 16.22 0.97
N LYS A 35 -2.22 16.56 1.16
CA LYS A 35 -1.12 16.21 0.25
C LYS A 35 -0.87 14.70 0.23
N THR A 36 -0.85 14.05 1.40
CA THR A 36 -0.75 12.60 1.56
C THR A 36 -1.89 11.91 0.84
N MET A 37 -3.14 12.30 1.11
CA MET A 37 -4.30 11.75 0.41
C MET A 37 -4.23 11.99 -1.10
N THR A 38 -3.71 13.14 -1.54
CA THR A 38 -3.54 13.41 -2.98
C THR A 38 -2.56 12.43 -3.61
N TYR A 39 -1.41 12.20 -2.99
CA TYR A 39 -0.45 11.22 -3.51
C TYR A 39 -0.98 9.78 -3.45
N HIS A 40 -1.77 9.44 -2.43
CA HIS A 40 -2.42 8.13 -2.29
C HIS A 40 -3.30 7.82 -3.51
N GLU A 41 -4.23 8.72 -3.82
CA GLU A 41 -5.12 8.56 -4.96
C GLU A 41 -4.39 8.66 -6.31
N VAL A 42 -3.37 9.52 -6.43
CA VAL A 42 -2.52 9.56 -7.64
C VAL A 42 -1.80 8.23 -7.86
N PHE A 43 -1.42 7.53 -6.79
CA PHE A 43 -0.84 6.20 -6.93
C PHE A 43 -1.85 5.17 -7.43
N HIS A 44 -3.12 5.24 -6.99
CA HIS A 44 -4.19 4.41 -7.57
C HIS A 44 -4.44 4.69 -9.05
N ILE A 45 -4.34 5.96 -9.50
CA ILE A 45 -4.35 6.29 -10.93
C ILE A 45 -3.21 5.57 -11.66
N TYR A 46 -2.00 5.58 -11.10
CA TYR A 46 -0.86 4.86 -11.68
C TYR A 46 -1.12 3.35 -11.76
N GLN A 47 -1.61 2.73 -10.69
CA GLN A 47 -1.97 1.30 -10.68
C GLN A 47 -2.98 0.97 -11.80
N MET A 48 -4.09 1.70 -11.86
CA MET A 48 -5.14 1.47 -12.86
C MET A 48 -4.71 1.83 -14.28
N SER A 49 -3.79 2.79 -14.47
CA SER A 49 -3.26 3.13 -15.80
C SER A 49 -2.45 2.02 -16.46
N ASN A 50 -2.04 1.02 -15.69
CA ASN A 50 -1.33 -0.16 -16.18
C ASN A 50 -2.23 -1.40 -16.32
N ILE A 51 -3.54 -1.25 -16.10
CA ILE A 51 -4.55 -2.31 -16.27
C ILE A 51 -5.41 -1.99 -17.50
N PHE A 52 -5.23 -2.75 -18.57
CA PHE A 52 -5.83 -2.53 -19.89
C PHE A 52 -6.98 -3.51 -20.16
N THR A 53 -7.89 -3.63 -19.21
CA THR A 53 -9.13 -4.40 -19.33
C THR A 53 -10.28 -3.69 -18.62
N THR A 54 -11.50 -3.89 -19.11
CA THR A 54 -12.74 -3.39 -18.48
C THR A 54 -13.52 -4.50 -17.78
N GLU A 55 -13.07 -5.75 -17.85
CA GLU A 55 -13.71 -6.89 -17.18
C GLU A 55 -13.48 -6.80 -15.67
N PRO A 56 -14.52 -6.59 -14.84
CA PRO A 56 -14.36 -6.26 -13.42
C PRO A 56 -13.55 -7.29 -12.63
N ASP A 57 -13.77 -8.58 -12.89
CA ASP A 57 -13.06 -9.66 -12.20
C ASP A 57 -11.56 -9.65 -12.53
N ALA A 58 -11.20 -9.35 -13.79
CA ALA A 58 -9.81 -9.24 -14.22
C ALA A 58 -9.13 -8.00 -13.62
N VAL A 59 -9.84 -6.88 -13.52
CA VAL A 59 -9.35 -5.68 -12.82
C VAL A 59 -9.06 -6.00 -11.36
N ASP A 60 -10.00 -6.62 -10.65
CA ASP A 60 -9.84 -7.01 -9.25
C ASP A 60 -8.67 -8.01 -9.06
N GLU A 61 -8.51 -8.97 -9.96
CA GLU A 61 -7.38 -9.90 -9.95
C GLU A 61 -6.04 -9.16 -10.11
N TYR A 62 -5.92 -8.31 -11.14
CA TYR A 62 -4.68 -7.58 -11.44
C TYR A 62 -4.33 -6.54 -10.38
N MET A 63 -5.33 -5.98 -9.70
CA MET A 63 -5.14 -5.12 -8.53
C MET A 63 -4.66 -5.88 -7.28
N GLY A 64 -4.53 -7.21 -7.35
CA GLY A 64 -4.18 -8.06 -6.21
C GLY A 64 -5.30 -8.19 -5.18
N LYS A 65 -6.51 -7.71 -5.49
CA LYS A 65 -7.67 -7.72 -4.58
C LYS A 65 -8.20 -9.13 -4.35
N ARG A 66 -8.02 -10.04 -5.31
CA ARG A 66 -8.39 -11.47 -5.24
C ARG A 66 -7.25 -12.37 -4.71
N SER A 67 -6.25 -11.81 -4.03
CA SER A 67 -5.03 -12.55 -3.61
C SER A 67 -5.18 -13.37 -2.32
N GLY A 68 -6.33 -13.29 -1.64
CA GLY A 68 -6.63 -14.03 -0.42
C GLY A 68 -6.97 -15.50 -0.63
N ASP A 69 -6.87 -16.31 0.42
CA ASP A 69 -7.12 -17.76 0.38
C ASP A 69 -8.61 -18.12 0.47
N ASN A 70 -9.44 -17.22 1.00
CA ASN A 70 -10.85 -17.47 1.32
C ASN A 70 -11.82 -16.94 0.26
N GLY A 71 -11.32 -16.40 -0.86
CA GLY A 71 -12.12 -15.80 -1.92
C GLY A 71 -12.71 -14.43 -1.57
N GLU A 72 -12.37 -13.87 -0.40
CA GLU A 72 -12.73 -12.51 -0.04
C GLU A 72 -11.80 -11.50 -0.70
N ASP A 73 -12.33 -10.31 -0.96
CA ASP A 73 -11.54 -9.20 -1.47
C ASP A 73 -10.69 -8.60 -0.35
N VAL A 74 -9.41 -8.33 -0.65
CA VAL A 74 -8.42 -7.83 0.32
C VAL A 74 -7.81 -6.50 -0.11
N ALA A 75 -7.37 -5.72 0.88
CA ALA A 75 -6.90 -4.33 0.67
C ALA A 75 -5.37 -4.19 0.64
N TRP A 76 -4.64 -5.15 1.22
CA TRP A 76 -3.25 -4.98 1.64
C TRP A 76 -2.28 -4.55 0.53
N TRP A 77 -2.48 -5.01 -0.71
CA TRP A 77 -1.54 -4.77 -1.80
C TRP A 77 -1.68 -3.36 -2.40
N SER A 78 -2.85 -3.09 -3.01
CA SER A 78 -3.08 -1.82 -3.70
C SER A 78 -3.04 -0.63 -2.74
N GLU A 79 -3.68 -0.75 -1.58
CA GLU A 79 -3.74 0.30 -0.57
C GLU A 79 -2.41 0.45 0.16
N GLY A 80 -1.75 -0.66 0.48
CA GLY A 80 -0.44 -0.64 1.13
C GLY A 80 0.61 0.09 0.29
N ASN A 81 0.61 -0.14 -1.04
CA ASN A 81 1.47 0.62 -1.95
C ASN A 81 1.13 2.11 -1.93
N ALA A 82 -0.15 2.47 -2.04
CA ALA A 82 -0.60 3.87 -2.07
C ALA A 82 -0.28 4.62 -0.76
N ASP A 83 -0.49 3.99 0.40
CA ASP A 83 -0.13 4.51 1.72
C ASP A 83 1.39 4.73 1.84
N PHE A 84 2.19 3.76 1.38
CA PHE A 84 3.65 3.86 1.45
C PHE A 84 4.20 5.01 0.60
N PHE A 85 3.80 5.05 -0.68
CA PHE A 85 4.30 6.05 -1.61
C PHE A 85 3.79 7.45 -1.27
N SER A 86 2.56 7.58 -0.77
CA SER A 86 2.06 8.86 -0.31
C SER A 86 2.85 9.40 0.88
N ALA A 87 3.19 8.57 1.87
CA ALA A 87 4.03 8.96 2.99
C ALA A 87 5.45 9.33 2.52
N LEU A 88 6.06 8.49 1.67
CA LEU A 88 7.42 8.70 1.15
C LEU A 88 7.54 10.02 0.38
N TYR A 89 6.55 10.39 -0.43
CA TYR A 89 6.59 11.59 -1.28
C TYR A 89 5.99 12.85 -0.65
N THR A 90 5.28 12.74 0.47
CA THR A 90 4.72 13.90 1.18
C THR A 90 5.69 14.53 2.18
N TYR A 91 6.38 13.69 2.96
CA TYR A 91 7.13 14.13 4.13
C TYR A 91 8.63 14.20 3.89
N ASP A 92 9.33 14.93 4.76
CA ASP A 92 10.77 14.79 4.92
C ASP A 92 11.12 13.47 5.63
N LEU A 93 12.41 13.19 5.86
CA LEU A 93 12.83 11.92 6.47
C LEU A 93 12.22 11.70 7.86
N GLU A 94 12.18 12.74 8.69
CA GLU A 94 11.63 12.64 10.05
C GLU A 94 10.11 12.43 10.01
N GLY A 95 9.40 13.21 9.19
CA GLY A 95 7.97 13.04 8.99
C GLY A 95 7.62 11.66 8.41
N PHE A 96 8.37 11.18 7.42
CA PHE A 96 8.19 9.85 6.84
C PHE A 96 8.36 8.75 7.89
N LYS A 97 9.41 8.83 8.72
CA LYS A 97 9.61 7.89 9.84
C LYS A 97 8.47 7.94 10.85
N ASN A 98 7.94 9.13 11.15
CA ASN A 98 6.83 9.30 12.08
C ASN A 98 5.53 8.67 11.54
N GLU A 99 5.22 8.87 10.26
CA GLU A 99 4.05 8.26 9.61
C GLU A 99 4.16 6.73 9.57
N MET A 100 5.33 6.21 9.17
CA MET A 100 5.57 4.77 9.16
C MET A 100 5.50 4.17 10.57
N ARG A 101 6.06 4.86 11.59
CA ARG A 101 5.93 4.44 12.99
C ARG A 101 4.47 4.41 13.44
N TRP A 102 3.70 5.45 13.11
CA TRP A 102 2.28 5.54 13.46
C TRP A 102 1.44 4.43 12.82
N ALA A 103 1.83 3.94 11.64
CA ALA A 103 1.20 2.77 11.01
C ALA A 103 1.35 1.48 11.84
N LEU A 104 2.38 1.36 12.69
CA LEU A 104 2.53 0.23 13.64
C LEU A 104 1.92 0.54 15.01
N GLU A 105 2.11 1.77 15.49
CA GLU A 105 1.91 2.13 16.90
C GLU A 105 0.54 2.77 17.19
N GLY A 106 -0.03 3.45 16.19
CA GLY A 106 -1.37 4.02 16.30
C GLY A 106 -2.45 2.97 16.18
N GLY A 107 -3.70 3.41 16.17
CA GLY A 107 -4.84 2.56 15.85
C GLY A 107 -6.06 2.87 16.72
N PRO A 108 -7.25 2.45 16.28
CA PRO A 108 -8.48 2.60 17.04
C PRO A 108 -8.67 1.54 18.14
N TRP A 109 -7.69 0.65 18.37
CA TRP A 109 -7.73 -0.40 19.39
C TRP A 109 -7.07 0.03 20.71
N PRO A 110 -7.31 -0.70 21.82
CA PRO A 110 -6.62 -0.46 23.09
C PRO A 110 -5.12 -0.81 23.08
N VAL A 111 -4.67 -1.54 22.06
CA VAL A 111 -3.27 -1.90 21.80
C VAL A 111 -2.84 -1.32 20.46
N ASP A 112 -1.54 -1.24 20.23
CA ASP A 112 -1.01 -0.80 18.93
C ASP A 112 -1.40 -1.77 17.79
N ARG A 113 -1.49 -1.25 16.55
CA ARG A 113 -1.85 -2.03 15.35
C ARG A 113 -1.03 -3.28 15.17
N LYS A 114 0.28 -3.22 15.39
CA LYS A 114 1.15 -4.37 15.21
C LYS A 114 0.84 -5.46 16.24
N THR A 115 0.64 -5.10 17.49
CA THR A 115 0.17 -6.01 18.55
C THR A 115 -1.19 -6.58 18.19
N GLN A 116 -2.14 -5.76 17.74
CA GLN A 116 -3.46 -6.21 17.30
C GLN A 116 -3.36 -7.22 16.14
N PHE A 117 -2.56 -6.93 15.11
CA PHE A 117 -2.34 -7.78 13.95
C PHE A 117 -1.88 -9.19 14.35
N PHE A 118 -0.89 -9.29 15.26
CA PHE A 118 -0.42 -10.58 15.74
C PHE A 118 -1.40 -11.28 16.70
N GLN A 119 -2.24 -10.53 17.42
CA GLN A 119 -3.29 -11.11 18.27
C GLN A 119 -4.45 -11.70 17.44
N ASP A 120 -4.81 -11.05 16.33
CA ASP A 120 -5.83 -11.55 15.41
C ASP A 120 -5.38 -12.84 14.73
N GLY A 121 -4.08 -12.98 14.47
CA GLY A 121 -3.48 -14.17 13.86
C GLY A 121 -3.90 -14.43 12.41
N ILE A 122 -4.53 -13.42 11.78
CA ILE A 122 -4.94 -13.45 10.37
C ILE A 122 -3.75 -13.01 9.52
N LYS A 123 -3.47 -13.78 8.46
CA LYS A 123 -2.43 -13.42 7.48
C LYS A 123 -2.75 -12.10 6.82
N LEU A 124 -1.74 -11.28 6.54
CA LEU A 124 -1.93 -9.98 5.88
C LEU A 124 -2.77 -10.09 4.60
N TYR A 125 -2.49 -11.11 3.78
CA TYR A 125 -3.20 -11.35 2.53
C TYR A 125 -4.62 -11.91 2.70
N ASN A 126 -5.10 -12.12 3.93
CA ASN A 126 -6.46 -12.57 4.26
C ASN A 126 -7.27 -11.51 5.04
N ILE A 127 -6.74 -10.29 5.20
CA ILE A 127 -7.50 -9.18 5.80
C ILE A 127 -8.43 -8.60 4.74
N SER A 128 -9.72 -8.91 4.87
CA SER A 128 -10.74 -8.54 3.91
C SER A 128 -11.29 -7.13 4.11
N TRP A 129 -11.79 -6.52 3.03
CA TRP A 129 -12.66 -5.34 3.07
C TRP A 129 -13.89 -5.50 3.97
N SER A 130 -14.36 -6.73 4.23
CA SER A 130 -15.46 -6.99 5.16
C SER A 130 -15.03 -7.14 6.63
N SER A 131 -13.74 -6.98 6.97
CA SER A 131 -13.23 -7.11 8.35
C SER A 131 -13.59 -5.93 9.28
N GLY A 132 -14.45 -5.01 8.84
CA GLY A 132 -14.88 -3.85 9.62
C GLY A 132 -13.67 -2.99 10.02
N GLN A 133 -13.48 -2.78 11.32
CA GLN A 133 -12.33 -2.02 11.85
C GLN A 133 -10.98 -2.68 11.49
N GLY A 134 -10.94 -4.00 11.30
CA GLY A 134 -9.74 -4.75 10.92
C GLY A 134 -9.17 -4.38 9.55
N VAL A 135 -9.99 -3.76 8.67
CA VAL A 135 -9.52 -3.26 7.36
C VAL A 135 -8.34 -2.31 7.51
N ASP A 136 -8.32 -1.48 8.56
CA ASP A 136 -7.21 -0.55 8.84
C ASP A 136 -5.86 -1.30 8.98
N LEU A 137 -5.84 -2.53 9.50
CA LEU A 137 -4.62 -3.34 9.54
C LEU A 137 -4.14 -3.74 8.15
N GLY A 138 -5.05 -4.04 7.22
CA GLY A 138 -4.71 -4.35 5.83
C GLY A 138 -3.93 -3.21 5.17
N TYR A 139 -4.40 -1.98 5.36
CA TYR A 139 -3.73 -0.77 4.88
C TYR A 139 -2.38 -0.57 5.57
N ARG A 140 -2.37 -0.50 6.90
CA ARG A 140 -1.19 -0.06 7.66
C ARG A 140 -0.08 -1.10 7.66
N ILE A 141 -0.41 -2.38 7.73
CA ILE A 141 0.56 -3.47 7.64
C ILE A 141 0.97 -3.71 6.18
N GLY A 142 0.05 -3.50 5.21
CA GLY A 142 0.37 -3.49 3.78
C GLY A 142 1.36 -2.39 3.37
N ASN A 143 1.28 -1.22 4.00
CA ASN A 143 2.26 -0.14 3.88
C ASN A 143 3.67 -0.61 4.30
N TRP A 144 3.78 -1.24 5.47
CA TRP A 144 5.06 -1.81 5.93
C TRP A 144 5.55 -2.97 5.07
N PHE A 145 4.65 -3.77 4.49
CA PHE A 145 5.04 -4.79 3.52
C PHE A 145 5.65 -4.16 2.27
N THR A 146 5.09 -3.05 1.78
CA THR A 146 5.65 -2.29 0.66
C THR A 146 7.04 -1.76 1.02
N ALA A 147 7.22 -1.17 2.21
CA ALA A 147 8.54 -0.74 2.68
C ALA A 147 9.56 -1.88 2.73
N TYR A 148 9.14 -3.07 3.19
CA TYR A 148 9.97 -4.27 3.21
C TYR A 148 10.37 -4.73 1.81
N LEU A 149 9.47 -4.70 0.83
CA LEU A 149 9.81 -4.99 -0.57
C LEU A 149 10.81 -3.97 -1.14
N VAL A 150 10.54 -2.67 -0.96
CA VAL A 150 11.41 -1.60 -1.47
C VAL A 150 12.81 -1.66 -0.84
N HIS A 151 12.92 -2.01 0.44
CA HIS A 151 14.22 -2.22 1.07
C HIS A 151 15.02 -3.36 0.42
N ASN A 152 14.35 -4.46 0.07
CA ASN A 152 14.99 -5.67 -0.46
C ASN A 152 15.23 -5.64 -1.98
N HIS A 153 14.37 -4.97 -2.73
CA HIS A 153 14.33 -5.02 -4.20
C HIS A 153 14.42 -3.64 -4.87
N GLY A 154 14.42 -2.57 -4.10
CA GLY A 154 14.38 -1.20 -4.61
C GLY A 154 12.97 -0.74 -5.00
N GLU A 155 12.79 0.57 -5.14
CA GLU A 155 11.51 1.18 -5.47
C GLU A 155 10.98 0.72 -6.84
N GLU A 156 11.89 0.57 -7.81
CA GLU A 156 11.61 0.17 -9.19
C GLU A 156 10.93 -1.20 -9.31
N SER A 157 11.11 -2.10 -8.33
CA SER A 157 10.45 -3.41 -8.37
C SER A 157 8.93 -3.28 -8.28
N VAL A 158 8.43 -2.30 -7.52
CA VAL A 158 6.99 -2.08 -7.40
C VAL A 158 6.43 -1.57 -8.73
N TYR A 159 7.13 -0.65 -9.39
CA TYR A 159 6.77 -0.18 -10.74
C TYR A 159 6.84 -1.29 -11.77
N ALA A 160 7.87 -2.15 -11.71
CA ALA A 160 8.01 -3.28 -12.61
C ALA A 160 6.79 -4.23 -12.53
N LEU A 161 6.28 -4.48 -11.33
CA LEU A 161 5.06 -5.28 -11.14
C LEU A 161 3.86 -4.60 -11.80
N TRP A 162 3.57 -3.34 -11.47
CA TRP A 162 2.42 -2.63 -12.03
C TRP A 162 2.49 -2.54 -13.55
N ASN A 163 3.65 -2.24 -14.12
CA ASN A 163 3.85 -2.15 -15.57
C ASN A 163 3.63 -3.47 -16.34
N THR A 164 3.65 -4.62 -15.65
CA THR A 164 3.58 -5.95 -16.28
C THR A 164 2.38 -6.79 -15.84
N VAL A 165 1.65 -6.37 -14.80
CA VAL A 165 0.56 -7.16 -14.21
C VAL A 165 -0.55 -7.51 -15.20
N ASN A 166 -0.90 -6.60 -16.10
CA ASN A 166 -1.94 -6.83 -17.11
C ASN A 166 -1.58 -7.94 -18.11
N GLN A 167 -0.30 -8.30 -18.26
CA GLN A 167 0.14 -9.33 -19.19
C GLN A 167 0.10 -10.74 -18.59
N LYS A 168 0.29 -10.86 -17.28
CA LYS A 168 0.56 -12.15 -16.63
C LYS A 168 -0.34 -12.45 -15.42
N GLY A 169 -1.14 -11.49 -14.97
CA GLY A 169 -1.88 -11.58 -13.72
C GLY A 169 -1.01 -11.30 -12.50
N PHE A 170 -1.64 -11.08 -11.36
CA PHE A 170 -0.97 -10.66 -10.12
C PHE A 170 0.06 -11.69 -9.64
N ASP A 171 -0.35 -12.94 -9.43
CA ASP A 171 0.50 -13.98 -8.84
C ASP A 171 1.76 -14.25 -9.66
N GLN A 172 1.63 -14.42 -10.98
CA GLN A 172 2.78 -14.69 -11.84
C GLN A 172 3.70 -13.48 -11.95
N THR A 173 3.16 -12.27 -12.00
CA THR A 173 3.97 -11.05 -12.03
C THR A 173 4.73 -10.86 -10.73
N PHE A 174 4.09 -11.14 -9.59
CA PHE A 174 4.75 -11.09 -8.29
C PHE A 174 5.94 -12.05 -8.24
N ILE A 175 5.77 -13.28 -8.71
CA ILE A 175 6.87 -14.27 -8.80
C ILE A 175 7.99 -13.76 -9.72
N ASP A 176 7.65 -13.21 -10.88
CA ASP A 176 8.66 -12.76 -11.85
C ASP A 176 9.50 -11.59 -11.32
N VAL A 177 8.91 -10.71 -10.50
CA VAL A 177 9.59 -9.53 -9.93
C VAL A 177 10.36 -9.88 -8.65
N TYR A 178 9.74 -10.65 -7.75
CA TYR A 178 10.27 -10.91 -6.39
C TYR A 178 10.89 -12.30 -6.22
N GLY A 179 10.80 -13.15 -7.24
CA GLY A 179 11.40 -14.48 -7.29
C GLY A 179 10.66 -15.58 -6.52
N LYS A 180 9.55 -15.25 -5.84
CA LYS A 180 8.70 -16.19 -5.09
C LYS A 180 7.28 -15.64 -4.99
N ASP A 181 6.32 -16.49 -4.62
CA ASP A 181 4.92 -16.09 -4.46
C ASP A 181 4.71 -15.15 -3.25
N HIS A 182 3.62 -14.39 -3.29
CA HIS A 182 3.31 -13.39 -2.25
C HIS A 182 3.09 -14.01 -0.88
N ARG A 183 2.56 -15.24 -0.79
CA ARG A 183 2.31 -15.90 0.51
C ARG A 183 3.62 -16.23 1.20
N THR A 184 4.57 -16.79 0.45
CA THR A 184 5.92 -17.05 0.96
C THR A 184 6.59 -15.76 1.40
N TYR A 185 6.50 -14.69 0.60
CA TYR A 185 7.11 -13.41 0.93
C TYR A 185 6.46 -12.74 2.15
N ILE A 186 5.12 -12.81 2.27
CA ILE A 186 4.39 -12.30 3.43
C ILE A 186 4.75 -13.08 4.69
N ASN A 187 4.95 -14.39 4.63
CA ASN A 187 5.41 -15.17 5.78
C ASN A 187 6.79 -14.72 6.28
N GLU A 188 7.71 -14.44 5.36
CA GLU A 188 9.04 -13.89 5.69
C GLU A 188 8.93 -12.49 6.29
N PHE A 189 8.10 -11.63 5.69
CA PHE A 189 7.79 -10.30 6.21
C PHE A 189 7.18 -10.35 7.61
N GLU A 190 6.15 -11.16 7.85
CA GLU A 190 5.49 -11.25 9.15
C GLU A 190 6.46 -11.76 10.23
N THR A 191 7.44 -12.60 9.86
CA THR A 191 8.53 -13.00 10.74
C THR A 191 9.47 -11.83 11.04
N TRP A 192 9.87 -11.08 10.02
CA TRP A 192 10.69 -9.87 10.16
C TRP A 192 9.98 -8.78 10.99
N LEU A 193 8.66 -8.62 10.79
CA LEU A 193 7.81 -7.63 11.44
C LEU A 193 7.75 -7.83 12.96
N GLN A 194 8.03 -9.03 13.48
CA GLN A 194 8.06 -9.30 14.93
C GLN A 194 9.21 -8.58 15.68
N GLN A 195 10.24 -8.11 14.97
CA GLN A 195 11.33 -7.35 15.60
C GLN A 195 10.84 -6.06 16.27
N PRO A 196 11.56 -5.47 17.24
CA PRO A 196 11.19 -4.18 17.82
C PRO A 196 11.01 -3.08 16.76
N ASN A 197 10.07 -2.16 16.94
CA ASN A 197 9.78 -1.11 15.94
C ASN A 197 11.00 -0.25 15.60
N ASP A 198 11.89 -0.03 16.56
CA ASP A 198 13.15 0.71 16.33
C ASP A 198 14.13 -0.03 15.40
N GLU A 199 14.04 -1.36 15.30
CA GLU A 199 14.77 -2.13 14.29
C GLU A 199 14.13 -2.02 12.91
N LEU A 200 12.79 -2.07 12.86
CA LEU A 200 12.04 -1.96 11.60
C LEU A 200 12.28 -0.61 10.91
N ILE A 201 12.29 0.48 11.69
CA ILE A 201 12.43 1.85 11.17
C ILE A 201 13.78 2.14 10.52
N LYS A 202 14.82 1.34 10.80
CA LYS A 202 16.16 1.53 10.22
C LYS A 202 16.16 1.41 8.69
N ILE A 203 15.27 0.59 8.11
CA ILE A 203 15.20 0.44 6.65
C ILE A 203 14.77 1.74 5.95
N LEU A 204 14.06 2.62 6.66
CA LEU A 204 13.48 3.83 6.09
C LEU A 204 14.54 4.88 5.72
N ASP A 205 15.70 4.88 6.39
CA ASP A 205 16.82 5.76 6.05
C ASP A 205 17.35 5.47 4.65
N ASP A 206 17.61 4.19 4.35
CA ASP A 206 18.14 3.78 3.06
C ASP A 206 17.14 4.00 1.93
N ILE A 207 15.86 3.71 2.19
CA ILE A 207 14.75 3.97 1.25
C ILE A 207 14.69 5.46 0.91
N TYR A 208 14.60 6.32 1.92
CA TYR A 208 14.44 7.76 1.71
C TYR A 208 15.66 8.38 1.01
N ASN A 209 16.87 7.95 1.37
CA ASN A 209 18.09 8.43 0.73
C ASN A 209 18.20 7.99 -0.74
N SER A 210 17.67 6.81 -1.09
CA SER A 210 17.65 6.33 -2.47
C SER A 210 16.74 7.17 -3.37
N LYS A 211 15.56 7.56 -2.86
CA LYS A 211 14.65 8.53 -3.50
C LYS A 211 15.36 9.87 -3.80
N VAL A 212 16.16 10.39 -2.86
CA VAL A 212 16.86 11.68 -3.07
C VAL A 212 17.93 11.58 -4.16
N LYS A 213 18.62 10.45 -4.24
CA LYS A 213 19.66 10.21 -5.27
C LYS A 213 19.08 10.06 -6.66
N SER A 214 17.90 9.44 -6.83
CA SER A 214 17.26 9.31 -8.14
C SER A 214 16.79 10.64 -8.71
N GLN A 215 16.52 11.66 -7.88
CA GLN A 215 16.09 12.99 -8.32
C GLN A 215 17.22 13.94 -8.74
N THR A 216 18.48 13.55 -8.50
CA THR A 216 19.67 14.39 -8.79
C THR A 216 20.49 13.90 -9.98
N ASN A 217 20.03 12.85 -10.67
CA ASN A 217 20.55 12.36 -11.94
C ASN A 217 19.60 12.71 -13.09
#